data_AF-A0A2E1I3F0-F1
#
_entry.id   AF-A0A2E1I3F0-F1
#
_cell.length_a   1.000
_cell.length_b   1.000
_cell.length_c   1.000
_cell.angle_alpha   90.00
_cell.angle_beta   90.00
_cell.angle_gamma   90.00
#
_symmetry.space_group_name_H-M   'P 1'
#
loop_
_entity.id
_entity.type
_entity.pdbx_description
1 polymer ?
#
loop_
_entity_poly.entity_id
_entity_poly.type
_entity_poly.pdbx_seq_one_letter_code
_entity_poly.pdbx_strand_id
1 'polypeptide(L)' 'MRGILSLLFVLFSINLAYSQEPVTFTTSVNPISENKYELIITSNIEKDWRLYSQFLIDGGAIPTEFIFKND' A
#
# COMPACT_ATOMS: atom_id res chain seq x y z
N MET A 1 -21.73 -2.10 36.70
CA MET A 1 -20.84 -1.00 36.29
C MET A 1 -19.41 -1.44 35.99
N ARG A 2 -18.73 -2.21 36.86
CA ARG A 2 -17.34 -2.67 36.63
C ARG A 2 -17.13 -3.48 35.33
N GLY A 3 -18.02 -4.42 35.00
CA GLY A 3 -17.92 -5.22 33.78
C GLY A 3 -18.13 -4.43 32.48
N ILE A 4 -18.99 -3.40 32.51
CA ILE A 4 -19.24 -2.52 31.35
C ILE A 4 -18.01 -1.67 31.05
N LEU A 5 -17.36 -1.14 32.08
CA LEU A 5 -16.13 -0.36 31.93
C LEU A 5 -14.99 -1.23 31.37
N SER A 6 -14.88 -2.47 31.85
CA SER A 6 -13.90 -3.44 31.33
C SER A 6 -14.17 -3.80 29.86
N LEU A 7 -15.43 -3.94 29.46
CA LEU A 7 -15.80 -4.23 28.07
C LEU A 7 -15.48 -3.06 27.14
N LEU A 8 -15.79 -1.83 27.56
CA LEU A 8 -15.43 -0.61 26.81
C LEU A 8 -13.91 -0.46 26.63
N PHE A 9 -13.13 -0.82 27.65
CA PHE A 9 -11.67 -0.79 27.58
C PHE A 9 -11.10 -1.79 26.55
N VAL A 10 -11.66 -3.01 26.49
CA VAL A 10 -11.27 -4.02 25.50
C VAL A 10 -11.63 -3.58 24.08
N LEU A 11 -12.83 -3.01 23.88
CA LEU A 11 -13.27 -2.49 22.58
C LEU A 11 -12.48 -1.26 22.10
N PHE A 12 -11.95 -0.46 23.01
CA PHE A 12 -11.06 0.65 22.64
C PHE A 12 -9.67 0.12 22.22
N SER A 13 -9.16 -0.90 22.91
CA SER A 13 -7.82 -1.46 22.66
C SER A 13 -7.67 -2.10 21.28
N ILE A 14 -8.74 -2.71 20.74
CA ILE A 14 -8.72 -3.32 19.40
C ILE A 14 -8.58 -2.29 18.25
N ASN A 15 -8.94 -1.03 18.48
CA ASN A 15 -8.86 0.02 17.45
C ASN A 15 -7.45 0.62 17.30
N LEU A 16 -6.54 0.35 18.24
CA LEU A 16 -5.16 0.84 18.19
C LEU A 16 -4.24 -0.03 17.31
N ALA A 17 -4.72 -1.18 16.80
CA ALA A 17 -3.89 -2.18 16.13
C ALA A 17 -3.82 -2.05 14.60
N TYR A 18 -4.38 -0.99 14.00
CA TYR A 18 -4.36 -0.84 12.55
C TYR A 18 -3.04 -0.21 12.07
N SER A 19 -2.38 -0.88 11.14
CA SER A 19 -1.25 -0.29 10.39
C SER A 19 -1.77 0.82 9.49
N GLN A 20 -0.96 1.86 9.30
CA GLN A 20 -1.23 2.88 8.29
C GLN A 20 -0.97 2.28 6.91
N GLU A 21 -1.88 2.50 5.96
CA GLU A 21 -1.68 2.22 4.54
C GLU A 21 -1.72 3.52 3.74
N PRO A 22 -0.71 4.39 3.91
CA PRO A 22 -0.71 5.74 3.35
C PRO A 22 -0.48 5.77 1.83
N VAL A 23 -0.17 4.62 1.23
CA VAL A 23 -0.01 4.46 -0.20
C VAL A 23 -0.88 3.29 -0.65
N THR A 24 -1.83 3.57 -1.53
CA THR A 24 -2.67 2.57 -2.17
C THR A 24 -2.37 2.49 -3.65
N PHE A 25 -2.55 1.32 -4.25
CA PHE A 25 -2.27 1.08 -5.66
C PHE A 25 -3.52 0.59 -6.40
N THR A 26 -3.72 1.09 -7.60
CA THR A 26 -4.67 0.54 -8.57
C THR A 26 -3.94 0.18 -9.85
N THR A 27 -4.45 -0.84 -10.55
CA THR A 27 -3.84 -1.32 -11.80
C THR A 27 -4.88 -1.38 -12.90
N SER A 28 -4.51 -0.99 -14.12
CA SER A 28 -5.31 -1.18 -15.31
C SER A 28 -4.48 -1.67 -16.48
N VAL A 29 -5.09 -2.45 -17.37
CA VAL A 29 -4.44 -2.98 -18.57
C VAL A 29 -5.17 -2.45 -19.80
N ASN A 30 -4.44 -1.74 -20.66
CA ASN A 30 -4.96 -1.17 -21.90
C ASN A 30 -4.41 -1.94 -23.11
N PRO A 31 -5.25 -2.51 -23.98
CA PRO A 31 -4.77 -3.09 -25.22
C PRO A 31 -4.30 -1.99 -26.18
N ILE A 32 -3.10 -2.15 -26.75
CA ILE A 32 -2.54 -1.17 -27.70
C ILE A 32 -2.46 -1.74 -29.12
N SER A 33 -2.25 -3.05 -29.26
CA SER A 33 -2.34 -3.77 -30.54
C SER A 33 -2.46 -5.28 -30.30
N GLU A 34 -2.45 -6.08 -31.38
CA GLU A 34 -2.37 -7.53 -31.28
C GLU A 34 -1.18 -7.95 -30.40
N ASN A 35 -1.46 -8.73 -29.36
CA ASN A 35 -0.51 -9.22 -28.35
C ASN A 35 0.33 -8.14 -27.65
N LYS A 36 -0.14 -6.89 -27.62
CA LYS A 36 0.53 -5.80 -26.90
C LYS A 36 -0.44 -5.07 -25.98
N TYR A 37 0.00 -4.89 -24.75
CA TYR A 37 -0.76 -4.28 -23.68
C TYR A 37 0.11 -3.29 -22.91
N GLU A 38 -0.50 -2.19 -22.50
CA GLU A 38 0.07 -1.25 -21.55
C GLU A 38 -0.50 -1.56 -20.17
N LEU A 39 0.38 -1.82 -19.21
CA LEU A 39 0.03 -1.92 -17.80
C LEU A 39 0.26 -0.56 -17.14
N ILE A 40 -0.80 -0.01 -16.55
CA ILE A 40 -0.75 1.24 -15.79
C ILE A 40 -0.91 0.89 -14.32
N ILE A 41 0.05 1.30 -13.50
CA ILE A 41 -0.01 1.20 -12.04
C ILE A 41 -0.10 2.62 -11.48
N THR A 42 -1.19 2.94 -10.82
CA THR A 42 -1.43 4.27 -10.22
C THR A 42 -1.31 4.17 -8.71
N SER A 43 -0.43 4.97 -8.12
CA SER A 43 -0.32 5.12 -6.67
C SER A 43 -1.10 6.34 -6.19
N ASN A 44 -1.98 6.17 -5.22
CA ASN A 44 -2.56 7.28 -4.46
C ASN A 44 -1.82 7.37 -3.12
N ILE A 45 -1.15 8.51 -2.89
CA ILE A 45 -0.25 8.74 -1.76
C ILE A 45 -0.88 9.82 -0.89
N GLU A 46 -1.11 9.50 0.37
CA GLU A 46 -1.59 10.45 1.37
C GLU A 46 -0.61 11.62 1.52
N LYS A 47 -1.14 12.76 1.97
CA LYS A 47 -0.33 13.97 2.16
C LYS A 47 0.88 13.69 3.06
N ASP A 48 2.02 14.28 2.70
CA ASP A 48 3.32 14.20 3.38
C ASP A 48 4.05 12.85 3.27
N TRP A 49 3.41 11.82 2.70
CA TRP A 49 4.07 10.57 2.33
C TRP A 49 4.74 10.64 0.96
N ARG A 50 5.72 9.75 0.74
CA ARG A 50 6.49 9.65 -0.50
C ARG A 50 6.80 8.18 -0.78
N LEU A 51 6.78 7.80 -2.06
CA LEU A 51 7.34 6.54 -2.53
C LEU A 51 8.81 6.74 -2.90
N TYR A 52 9.64 5.74 -2.59
CA TYR A 52 11.02 5.72 -3.07
C TYR A 52 11.06 5.41 -4.57
N SER A 53 12.03 6.01 -5.25
CA SER A 53 12.35 5.68 -6.65
C SER A 53 12.64 4.18 -6.78
N GLN A 54 12.30 3.60 -7.94
CA GLN A 54 12.75 2.26 -8.32
C GLN A 54 14.26 2.23 -8.61
N PHE A 55 14.83 3.37 -8.98
CA PHE A 55 16.25 3.54 -9.30
C PHE A 55 16.91 4.42 -8.24
N LEU A 56 17.68 3.79 -7.35
CA LEU A 56 18.43 4.44 -6.27
C LEU A 56 19.91 4.08 -6.41
N ILE A 57 20.77 4.93 -5.82
CA ILE A 57 22.19 4.60 -5.66
C ILE A 57 22.38 3.55 -4.56
N ASP A 58 23.44 2.76 -4.67
CA ASP A 58 23.79 1.76 -3.66
C ASP A 58 24.00 2.41 -2.28
N GLY A 59 23.53 1.72 -1.24
CA GLY A 59 23.57 2.20 0.15
C GLY A 59 22.46 3.19 0.52
N GLY A 60 21.50 3.45 -0.38
CA GLY A 60 20.32 4.25 -0.13
C GLY A 60 19.17 3.49 0.59
N ALA A 61 17.98 4.08 0.53
CA ALA A 61 16.75 3.43 0.99
C ALA A 61 16.41 2.19 0.14
N ILE A 62 15.49 1.36 0.64
CA ILE A 62 14.97 0.22 -0.13
C ILE A 62 14.11 0.78 -1.28
N PRO A 63 14.39 0.44 -2.55
CA PRO A 63 13.61 0.91 -3.69
C PRO A 63 12.21 0.28 -3.72
N THR A 64 11.26 0.98 -4.33
CA THR A 64 9.95 0.39 -4.65
C THR A 64 10.14 -0.65 -5.75
N GLU A 65 9.53 -1.84 -5.61
CA GLU A 65 9.62 -2.92 -6.59
C GLU A 65 8.22 -3.41 -6.99
N PHE A 66 8.04 -3.71 -8.27
CA PHE A 66 6.83 -4.35 -8.81
C PHE A 66 7.19 -5.75 -9.33
N ILE A 67 6.66 -6.78 -8.67
CA ILE A 67 6.94 -8.18 -9.01
C ILE A 67 5.75 -8.75 -9.78
N PHE A 68 6.01 -9.20 -11.01
CA PHE A 68 5.03 -9.88 -11.85
C PHE A 68 5.26 -11.39 -11.77
N LYS A 69 4.25 -12.12 -11.30
CA LYS A 69 4.28 -13.58 -11.29
C LYS A 69 3.76 -14.08 -12.64
N ASN A 70 4.52 -14.98 -13.27
CA ASN A 70 4.00 -15.85 -14.32
C ASN A 70 3.61 -17.15 -13.64
N ASP A 71 2.32 -17.38 -13.48
CA ASP A 71 1.79 -18.71 -13.17
C ASP A 71 1.77 -19.57 -14.46
#